data_AF-A0A1I1XVX0-F1
#
_entry.id   AF-A0A1I1XVX0-F1
#
_cell.length_a   1.000
_cell.length_b   1.000
_cell.length_c   1.000
_cell.angle_alpha   90.00
_cell.angle_beta   90.00
_cell.angle_gamma   90.00
#
_symmetry.space_group_name_H-M   'P 1'
#
loop_
_entity.id
_entity.type
_entity.pdbx_description
1 polymer ?
#
loop_
_entity_poly.entity_id
_entity_poly.type
_entity_poly.pdbx_seq_one_letter_code
_entity_poly.pdbx_strand_id
1 'polypeptide(L)'
;MRSFLRTLAFPIACAFTGAAAALFVVSLNQAPPPACPAAPTIHIQHEMAPLPPPRPAVAPIAILHPPVAAPAPALVAGTPKPRLAVPEGAVRCVEAGRCVVDLGFYQTLREDPSLLKNEAHILPSIKDGQVRGLKFYGIRPGSLPNLLGLKNGDMLTSLNGVPINTEGGPSIAEAVVRLIRDRSHPLIRMEIERKGQPIAVAIDVAALQEAAPRVVAAAR
;
A
#
# COMPACT_ATOMS: atom_id res chain seq x y z
N MET A 1 10.49 -30.09 48.11
CA MET A 1 11.84 -29.74 48.62
C MET A 1 12.59 -28.96 47.53
N ARG A 2 12.86 -27.68 47.83
CA ARG A 2 13.97 -26.82 47.37
C ARG A 2 14.17 -26.61 45.86
N SER A 3 13.53 -25.55 45.35
CA SER A 3 13.97 -24.82 44.15
C SER A 3 15.07 -23.82 44.54
N PHE A 4 16.15 -23.79 43.77
CA PHE A 4 17.33 -22.94 43.95
C PHE A 4 17.02 -21.50 43.49
N LEU A 5 16.86 -20.56 44.43
CA LEU A 5 16.97 -19.13 44.13
C LEU A 5 18.47 -18.77 44.10
N ARG A 6 18.96 -18.43 42.91
CA ARG A 6 20.30 -17.85 42.74
C ARG A 6 20.16 -16.33 42.80
N THR A 7 20.32 -15.80 44.01
CA THR A 7 20.52 -14.37 44.28
C THR A 7 21.89 -13.96 43.73
N LEU A 8 21.93 -13.01 42.80
CA LEU A 8 23.12 -12.21 42.55
C LEU A 8 22.74 -10.74 42.60
N ALA A 9 22.99 -10.17 43.78
CA ALA A 9 23.04 -8.75 44.05
C ALA A 9 24.22 -8.13 43.28
N PHE A 10 23.97 -7.05 42.58
CA PHE A 10 25.02 -6.12 42.15
C PHE A 10 24.96 -4.89 43.08
N PRO A 11 26.01 -4.62 43.87
CA PRO A 11 26.12 -3.39 44.63
C PRO A 11 26.81 -2.34 43.76
N ILE A 12 26.11 -1.26 43.39
CA ILE A 12 26.78 -0.03 42.97
C ILE A 12 26.48 1.00 44.04
N ALA A 13 27.56 1.33 44.74
CA ALA A 13 27.65 2.31 45.80
C ALA A 13 27.20 3.70 45.33
N CYS A 14 26.45 4.39 46.18
CA CYS A 14 26.52 5.84 46.24
C CYS A 14 26.78 6.23 47.70
N ALA A 15 27.89 6.93 47.87
CA ALA A 15 28.49 7.30 49.13
C ALA A 15 27.60 8.28 49.92
N PHE A 16 27.55 8.06 51.23
CA PHE A 16 27.03 8.99 52.21
C PHE A 16 28.16 9.95 52.61
N THR A 17 27.92 11.26 52.56
CA THR A 17 28.77 12.24 53.26
C THR A 17 27.92 13.44 53.65
N GLY A 18 27.85 13.76 54.95
CA GLY A 18 27.54 15.11 55.42
C GLY A 18 26.26 15.30 56.24
N ALA A 19 26.44 15.26 57.56
CA ALA A 19 25.97 16.23 58.57
C ALA A 19 24.50 16.73 58.59
N ALA A 20 23.82 16.31 59.67
CA ALA A 20 22.96 17.08 60.59
C ALA A 20 22.30 18.40 60.13
N ALA A 21 20.96 18.42 60.28
CA ALA A 21 20.17 19.35 61.12
C ALA A 21 18.89 19.88 60.44
N ALA A 22 17.83 19.90 61.25
CA ALA A 22 16.62 20.74 61.18
C ALA A 22 15.57 20.46 60.09
N LEU A 23 14.48 19.83 60.55
CA LEU A 23 13.06 20.12 60.29
C LEU A 23 12.72 21.09 59.14
N PHE A 24 12.19 20.53 58.06
CA PHE A 24 11.09 21.16 57.30
C PHE A 24 10.14 20.05 56.85
N VAL A 25 9.01 19.91 57.55
CA VAL A 25 7.89 19.08 57.09
C VAL A 25 7.13 19.89 56.05
N VAL A 26 7.54 19.80 54.79
CA VAL A 26 6.66 20.16 53.67
C VAL A 26 5.87 18.90 53.34
N SER A 27 4.62 18.88 53.77
CA SER A 27 3.65 17.84 53.42
C SER A 27 3.33 17.93 51.92
N LEU A 28 4.15 17.27 51.11
CA LEU A 28 3.80 16.94 49.73
C LEU A 28 2.89 15.72 49.79
N ASN A 29 1.60 15.98 49.65
CA ASN A 29 0.55 14.99 49.48
C ASN A 29 0.85 14.19 48.20
N GLN A 30 1.63 13.11 48.32
CA GLN A 30 1.97 12.24 47.19
C GLN A 30 0.73 11.45 46.82
N ALA A 31 0.14 11.82 45.68
CA ALA A 31 -0.81 10.98 44.98
C ALA A 31 -0.17 9.59 44.77
N PRO A 32 -0.90 8.49 45.01
CA PRO A 32 -0.39 7.16 44.70
C PRO A 32 -0.09 7.07 43.19
N PRO A 33 1.03 6.44 42.78
CA PRO A 33 1.29 6.22 41.37
C PRO A 33 0.14 5.41 40.74
N PRO A 34 -0.26 5.68 39.48
CA PRO A 34 -1.28 4.89 38.82
C PRO A 34 -0.79 3.45 38.71
N ALA A 35 -1.54 2.53 39.32
CA ALA A 35 -1.34 1.11 39.14
C ALA A 35 -1.52 0.77 37.66
N CYS A 36 -0.44 0.44 36.97
CA CYS A 36 -0.53 -0.18 35.66
C CYS A 36 -1.35 -1.48 35.80
N PRO A 37 -2.42 -1.68 35.02
CA PRO A 37 -3.04 -3.00 34.95
C PRO A 37 -2.01 -3.97 34.38
N ALA A 38 -1.81 -5.08 35.09
CA ALA A 38 -0.92 -6.16 34.67
C ALA A 38 -1.22 -6.53 33.22
N ALA A 39 -0.18 -6.52 32.37
CA ALA A 39 -0.29 -6.98 31.00
C ALA A 39 -0.84 -8.42 30.99
N PRO A 40 -1.79 -8.76 30.11
CA PRO A 40 -2.27 -10.13 30.01
C PRO A 40 -1.13 -11.02 29.53
N THR A 41 -0.73 -11.98 30.37
CA THR A 41 0.14 -13.10 29.98
C THR A 41 -0.57 -13.88 28.89
N ILE A 42 -0.13 -13.72 27.64
CA ILE A 42 -0.59 -14.54 26.52
C ILE A 42 0.05 -15.92 26.67
N HIS A 43 -0.73 -16.88 27.16
CA HIS A 43 -0.36 -18.29 27.10
C HIS A 43 -0.49 -18.78 25.66
N ILE A 44 0.62 -18.79 24.91
CA ILE A 44 0.67 -19.47 23.61
C ILE A 44 0.80 -20.97 23.87
N GLN A 45 -0.32 -21.69 23.78
CA GLN A 45 -0.32 -23.14 23.67
C GLN A 45 0.22 -23.50 22.28
N HIS A 46 1.51 -23.86 22.21
CA HIS A 46 2.05 -24.52 21.03
C HIS A 46 1.56 -25.97 21.03
N GLU A 47 0.38 -26.19 20.44
CA GLU A 47 -0.05 -27.53 20.10
C GLU A 47 0.69 -27.95 18.82
N MET A 48 1.66 -28.85 18.97
CA MET A 48 2.44 -29.40 17.87
C MET A 48 1.53 -30.32 17.05
N ALA A 49 0.91 -29.79 16.01
CA ALA A 49 0.16 -30.59 15.04
C ALA A 49 1.10 -31.64 14.40
N PRO A 50 0.72 -32.92 14.33
CA PRO A 50 1.53 -33.94 13.69
C PRO A 50 1.69 -33.62 12.20
N LEU A 51 2.92 -33.81 11.70
CA LEU A 51 3.29 -33.56 10.30
C LEU A 51 2.33 -34.31 9.36
N PRO A 52 1.82 -33.66 8.29
CA PRO A 52 1.03 -34.36 7.28
C PRO A 52 1.88 -35.46 6.63
N PRO A 53 1.27 -36.62 6.27
CA PRO A 53 2.01 -37.69 5.61
C PRO A 53 2.64 -37.20 4.29
N PRO A 54 3.80 -37.74 3.89
CA PRO A 54 4.45 -37.36 2.64
C PRO A 54 3.51 -37.67 1.47
N ARG A 55 3.28 -36.66 0.61
CA ARG A 55 2.50 -36.84 -0.61
C ARG A 55 3.19 -37.89 -1.49
N PRO A 56 2.44 -38.79 -2.16
CA PRO A 56 3.03 -39.74 -3.09
C PRO A 56 3.80 -39.00 -4.19
N ALA A 57 4.96 -39.55 -4.54
CA ALA A 57 5.86 -39.01 -5.55
C ALA A 57 5.12 -38.79 -6.88
N VAL A 58 5.16 -37.56 -7.38
CA VAL A 58 4.65 -37.21 -8.70
C VAL A 58 5.49 -37.96 -9.73
N ALA A 59 4.83 -38.74 -10.59
CA ALA A 59 5.45 -39.43 -11.71
C ALA A 59 6.25 -38.44 -12.59
N PRO A 60 7.35 -38.87 -13.24
CA PRO A 60 8.14 -37.99 -14.09
C PRO A 60 7.27 -37.45 -15.22
N ILE A 61 7.15 -36.12 -15.28
CA ILE A 61 6.55 -35.41 -16.42
C ILE A 61 7.45 -35.71 -17.62
N ALA A 62 6.94 -36.50 -18.56
CA ALA A 62 7.56 -36.68 -19.86
C ALA A 62 7.77 -35.30 -20.49
N ILE A 63 9.02 -34.97 -20.81
CA ILE A 63 9.40 -33.76 -21.54
C ILE A 63 8.81 -33.87 -22.94
N LEU A 64 7.58 -33.41 -23.11
CA LEU A 64 7.01 -33.14 -24.42
C LEU A 64 7.67 -31.87 -24.95
N HIS A 65 8.12 -31.98 -26.19
CA HIS A 65 8.74 -31.02 -27.10
C HIS A 65 8.52 -29.51 -26.81
N PRO A 66 9.48 -28.64 -27.24
CA PRO A 66 9.25 -27.19 -27.24
C PRO A 66 7.94 -26.88 -27.99
N PRO A 67 7.04 -26.04 -27.45
CA PRO A 67 5.83 -25.68 -28.15
C PRO A 67 6.22 -24.90 -29.40
N VAL A 68 6.01 -25.51 -30.56
CA VAL A 68 5.94 -24.80 -31.85
C VAL A 68 4.95 -23.67 -31.65
N ALA A 69 5.41 -22.43 -31.83
CA ALA A 69 4.60 -21.24 -31.69
C ALA A 69 3.36 -21.34 -32.58
N ALA A 70 2.21 -21.56 -31.94
CA ALA A 70 0.92 -21.41 -32.59
C ALA A 70 0.83 -19.97 -33.13
N PRO A 71 0.34 -19.74 -34.35
CA PRO A 71 0.09 -18.40 -34.84
C PRO A 71 -0.88 -17.71 -33.87
N ALA A 72 -0.51 -16.50 -33.42
CA ALA A 72 -1.35 -15.69 -32.55
C ALA A 72 -2.78 -15.64 -33.14
N PRO A 73 -3.82 -15.98 -32.36
CA PRO A 73 -5.18 -15.89 -32.86
C PRO A 73 -5.43 -14.44 -33.29
N ALA A 74 -5.75 -14.25 -34.57
CA ALA A 74 -6.20 -12.98 -35.08
C ALA A 74 -7.33 -12.48 -34.18
N LEU A 75 -7.19 -11.25 -33.66
CA LEU A 75 -8.19 -10.59 -32.84
C LEU A 75 -9.52 -10.59 -33.60
N VAL A 76 -10.41 -11.52 -33.24
CA VAL A 76 -11.83 -11.37 -33.52
C VAL A 76 -12.26 -10.19 -32.65
N ALA A 77 -12.70 -9.11 -33.28
CA ALA A 77 -13.23 -7.93 -32.60
C ALA A 77 -14.45 -8.35 -31.77
N GLY A 78 -14.22 -8.71 -30.52
CA GLY A 78 -15.26 -8.88 -29.52
C GLY A 78 -16.01 -7.55 -29.38
N THR A 79 -17.30 -7.66 -29.10
CA THR A 79 -18.15 -6.50 -28.76
C THR A 79 -17.42 -5.57 -27.78
N PRO A 80 -17.45 -4.24 -27.99
CA PRO A 80 -16.73 -3.31 -27.11
C PRO A 80 -17.20 -3.51 -25.68
N LYS A 81 -16.31 -4.05 -24.84
CA LYS A 81 -16.54 -4.17 -23.39
C LYS A 81 -16.88 -2.77 -22.84
N PRO A 82 -17.83 -2.64 -21.89
CA PRO A 82 -18.17 -1.34 -21.29
C PRO A 82 -16.89 -0.64 -20.85
N ARG A 83 -16.68 0.56 -21.38
CA ARG A 83 -15.52 1.40 -21.09
C ARG A 83 -15.86 2.28 -19.91
N LEU A 84 -14.91 2.50 -19.02
CA LEU A 84 -15.01 3.60 -18.08
C LEU A 84 -15.09 4.92 -18.87
N ALA A 85 -16.25 5.58 -18.82
CA ALA A 85 -16.37 6.93 -19.33
C ALA A 85 -15.67 7.87 -18.34
N VAL A 86 -14.53 8.43 -18.73
CA VAL A 86 -13.88 9.51 -17.96
C VAL A 86 -14.54 10.81 -18.40
N PRO A 87 -15.24 11.55 -17.51
CA PRO A 87 -15.84 12.83 -17.86
C PRO A 87 -14.77 13.82 -18.34
N GLU A 88 -15.15 14.69 -19.27
CA GLU A 88 -14.26 15.74 -19.74
C GLU A 88 -13.89 16.66 -18.56
N GLY A 89 -12.61 16.93 -18.36
CA GLY A 89 -12.12 17.72 -17.24
C GLY A 89 -12.01 16.98 -15.90
N ALA A 90 -12.40 15.71 -15.79
CA ALA A 90 -12.25 14.92 -14.56
C ALA A 90 -10.78 14.66 -14.16
N VAL A 91 -9.85 14.78 -15.11
CA VAL A 91 -8.40 14.66 -14.88
C VAL A 91 -7.70 15.86 -15.50
N ARG A 92 -6.93 16.59 -14.69
CA ARG A 92 -6.14 17.74 -15.13
C ARG A 92 -4.70 17.61 -14.65
N CYS A 93 -3.76 17.43 -15.57
CA CYS A 93 -2.34 17.43 -15.23
C CYS A 93 -1.78 18.85 -15.35
N VAL A 94 -1.38 19.41 -14.19
CA VAL A 94 -0.89 20.79 -14.07
C VAL A 94 0.57 20.89 -14.53
N GLU A 95 1.34 19.85 -14.24
CA GLU A 95 2.77 19.73 -14.55
C GLU A 95 3.12 18.27 -14.87
N ALA A 96 4.30 18.01 -15.43
CA ALA A 96 4.77 16.66 -15.68
C ALA A 96 4.85 15.86 -14.36
N GLY A 97 3.96 14.88 -14.20
CA GLY A 97 3.89 14.06 -12.99
C GLY A 97 3.06 14.65 -11.84
N ARG A 98 2.31 15.74 -12.05
CA ARG A 98 1.32 16.24 -11.06
C ARG A 98 -0.04 16.40 -11.71
N CYS A 99 -0.99 15.57 -11.28
CA CYS A 99 -2.35 15.60 -11.79
C CYS A 99 -3.36 15.81 -10.67
N VAL A 100 -4.43 16.50 -10.98
CA VAL A 100 -5.60 16.66 -10.13
C VAL A 100 -6.73 15.85 -10.73
N VAL A 101 -7.38 15.04 -9.91
CA VAL A 101 -8.53 14.22 -10.27
C VAL A 101 -9.74 14.74 -9.52
N ASP A 102 -10.87 14.84 -10.21
CA ASP A 102 -12.12 15.27 -9.60
C ASP A 102 -12.53 14.33 -8.46
N LEU A 103 -12.94 14.92 -7.34
CA LEU A 103 -13.37 14.21 -6.15
C LEU A 103 -14.61 13.33 -6.40
N GLY A 104 -15.60 13.82 -7.17
CA GLY A 104 -16.81 13.05 -7.48
C GLY A 104 -16.49 11.84 -8.34
N PHE A 105 -15.69 12.03 -9.39
CA PHE A 105 -15.22 10.93 -10.23
C PHE A 105 -14.38 9.92 -9.44
N TYR A 106 -13.48 10.38 -8.57
CA TYR A 106 -12.70 9.50 -7.70
C TYR A 106 -13.59 8.69 -6.74
N GLN A 107 -14.65 9.27 -6.20
CA GLN A 107 -15.61 8.55 -5.36
C GLN A 107 -16.32 7.43 -6.12
N THR A 108 -16.77 7.67 -7.35
CA THR A 108 -17.38 6.63 -8.20
C THR A 108 -16.43 5.45 -8.44
N LEU A 109 -15.15 5.72 -8.72
CA LEU A 109 -14.14 4.67 -8.89
C LEU A 109 -13.86 3.87 -7.61
N ARG A 110 -14.07 4.48 -6.45
CA ARG A 110 -13.93 3.79 -5.16
C ARG A 110 -15.11 2.90 -4.83
N GLU A 111 -16.31 3.36 -5.15
CA GLU A 111 -17.54 2.61 -4.97
C GLU A 111 -17.60 1.39 -5.88
N ASP A 112 -17.17 1.55 -7.13
CA ASP A 112 -17.05 0.45 -8.08
C ASP A 112 -15.63 0.32 -8.67
N PRO A 113 -14.72 -0.40 -7.99
CA PRO A 113 -13.39 -0.69 -8.49
C PRO A 113 -13.39 -1.54 -9.77
N SER A 114 -14.53 -2.17 -10.09
CA SER A 114 -14.63 -3.01 -11.29
C SER A 114 -14.57 -2.19 -12.58
N LEU A 115 -14.85 -0.88 -12.50
CA LEU A 115 -14.70 0.07 -13.60
C LEU A 115 -13.25 0.23 -14.07
N LEU A 116 -12.26 -0.03 -13.21
CA LEU A 116 -10.85 0.00 -13.58
C LEU A 116 -10.40 -1.28 -14.29
N LYS A 117 -11.26 -2.31 -14.35
CA LYS A 117 -10.92 -3.56 -15.04
C LYS A 117 -10.71 -3.28 -16.52
N ASN A 118 -9.64 -3.83 -17.07
CA ASN A 118 -9.27 -3.75 -18.49
C ASN A 118 -8.85 -2.35 -18.98
N GLU A 119 -8.76 -1.34 -18.12
CA GLU A 119 -8.20 -0.01 -18.48
C GLU A 119 -6.68 -0.07 -18.67
N ALA A 120 -6.02 -0.95 -17.90
CA ALA A 120 -4.63 -1.37 -18.06
C ALA A 120 -4.42 -2.78 -17.47
N HIS A 121 -3.39 -3.47 -17.94
CA HIS A 121 -2.86 -4.68 -17.33
C HIS A 121 -1.76 -4.33 -16.34
N ILE A 122 -1.84 -4.90 -15.15
CA ILE A 122 -0.85 -4.71 -14.09
C ILE A 122 -0.21 -6.08 -13.84
N LEU A 123 1.09 -6.20 -14.13
CA LEU A 123 1.83 -7.44 -14.00
C LEU A 123 2.93 -7.30 -12.95
N PRO A 124 3.16 -8.31 -12.09
CA PRO A 124 4.32 -8.31 -11.21
C PRO A 124 5.61 -8.30 -12.03
N SER A 125 6.58 -7.48 -11.63
CA SER A 125 7.94 -7.53 -12.15
C SER A 125 8.81 -8.31 -11.18
N ILE A 126 9.24 -9.51 -11.56
CA ILE A 126 10.05 -10.39 -10.73
C ILE A 126 11.51 -10.29 -11.19
N LYS A 127 12.43 -10.09 -10.23
CA LYS A 127 13.87 -10.16 -10.44
C LYS A 127 14.49 -10.95 -9.29
N ASP A 128 15.37 -11.89 -9.59
CA ASP A 128 16.05 -12.73 -8.59
C ASP A 128 15.09 -13.47 -7.64
N GLY A 129 13.92 -13.88 -8.16
CA GLY A 129 12.87 -14.54 -7.38
C GLY A 129 12.02 -13.61 -6.51
N GLN A 130 12.24 -12.30 -6.56
CA GLN A 130 11.50 -11.31 -5.76
C GLN A 130 10.72 -10.34 -6.63
N VAL A 131 9.52 -9.95 -6.18
CA VAL A 131 8.76 -8.87 -6.81
C VAL A 131 9.45 -7.54 -6.50
N ARG A 132 9.85 -6.83 -7.55
CA ARG A 132 10.44 -5.48 -7.50
C ARG A 132 9.41 -4.36 -7.66
N GLY A 133 8.23 -4.68 -8.18
CA GLY A 133 7.17 -3.72 -8.42
C GLY A 133 6.10 -4.23 -9.37
N LEU A 134 5.29 -3.31 -9.88
CA LEU A 134 4.16 -3.56 -10.76
C LEU A 134 4.33 -2.85 -12.10
N LYS A 135 4.40 -3.61 -13.19
CA LYS A 135 4.50 -3.04 -14.53
C LYS A 135 3.14 -2.84 -15.17
N PHE A 136 2.95 -1.68 -15.78
CA PHE A 136 1.76 -1.35 -16.55
C PHE A 136 1.94 -1.73 -18.02
N TYR A 137 0.95 -2.44 -18.56
CA TYR A 137 0.88 -2.85 -19.97
C TYR A 137 -0.51 -2.67 -20.53
N GLY A 138 -0.62 -2.54 -21.86
CA GLY A 138 -1.90 -2.42 -22.55
C GLY A 138 -2.77 -1.27 -22.03
N ILE A 139 -2.15 -0.15 -21.64
CA ILE A 139 -2.87 1.06 -21.25
C ILE A 139 -3.72 1.52 -22.43
N ARG A 140 -5.04 1.59 -22.24
CA ARG A 140 -5.96 2.00 -23.28
C ARG A 140 -5.91 3.52 -23.51
N PRO A 141 -5.98 4.02 -24.76
CA PRO A 141 -6.09 5.45 -25.03
C PRO A 141 -7.37 6.03 -24.39
N GLY A 142 -7.24 7.18 -23.70
CA GLY A 142 -8.35 7.83 -23.00
C GLY A 142 -8.77 7.18 -21.68
N SER A 143 -8.06 6.13 -21.22
CA SER A 143 -8.24 5.57 -19.89
C SER A 143 -7.67 6.48 -18.81
N LEU A 144 -8.10 6.30 -17.56
CA LEU A 144 -7.53 7.01 -16.40
C LEU A 144 -5.99 6.93 -16.35
N PRO A 145 -5.34 5.74 -16.39
CA PRO A 145 -3.88 5.68 -16.37
C PRO A 145 -3.21 6.42 -17.55
N ASN A 146 -3.84 6.43 -18.72
CA ASN A 146 -3.35 7.19 -19.86
C ASN A 146 -3.41 8.71 -19.62
N LEU A 147 -4.53 9.20 -19.09
CA LEU A 147 -4.74 10.62 -18.75
C LEU A 147 -3.80 11.09 -17.63
N LEU A 148 -3.43 10.20 -16.71
CA LEU A 148 -2.43 10.44 -15.66
C LEU A 148 -0.98 10.47 -16.19
N GLY A 149 -0.76 10.21 -17.48
CA GLY A 149 0.57 10.22 -18.09
C GLY A 149 1.40 8.95 -17.86
N LEU A 150 0.76 7.87 -17.39
CA LEU A 150 1.39 6.54 -17.34
C LEU A 150 1.56 5.99 -18.76
N LYS A 151 2.66 5.26 -18.95
CA LYS A 151 3.08 4.70 -20.24
C LYS A 151 3.30 3.20 -20.10
N ASN A 152 3.14 2.51 -21.23
CA ASN A 152 3.43 1.08 -21.29
C ASN A 152 4.90 0.84 -20.96
N GLY A 153 5.14 -0.09 -20.04
CA GLY A 153 6.48 -0.41 -19.52
C GLY A 153 6.91 0.38 -18.28
N ASP A 154 6.09 1.30 -17.78
CA ASP A 154 6.32 1.92 -16.47
C ASP A 154 6.18 0.88 -15.36
N MET A 155 7.07 0.93 -14.37
CA MET A 155 7.07 0.04 -13.21
C MET A 155 6.81 0.82 -11.92
N LEU A 156 5.67 0.62 -11.27
CA LEU A 156 5.39 1.15 -9.94
C LEU A 156 6.24 0.42 -8.90
N THR A 157 7.08 1.16 -8.19
CA THR A 157 7.99 0.65 -7.15
C THR A 157 7.51 1.00 -5.75
N SER A 158 6.90 2.17 -5.58
CA SER A 158 6.42 2.67 -4.29
C SER A 158 5.13 3.46 -4.45
N LEU A 159 4.35 3.47 -3.38
CA LEU A 159 3.02 4.02 -3.36
C LEU A 159 2.68 4.56 -1.98
N ASN A 160 2.46 5.87 -1.88
CA ASN A 160 2.32 6.60 -0.62
C ASN A 160 3.46 6.31 0.37
N GLY A 161 4.69 6.11 -0.14
CA GLY A 161 5.85 5.74 0.67
C GLY A 161 5.88 4.27 1.09
N VAL A 162 4.90 3.45 0.69
CA VAL A 162 4.90 2.01 0.90
C VAL A 162 5.51 1.33 -0.33
N PRO A 163 6.65 0.63 -0.19
CA PRO A 163 7.24 -0.10 -1.30
C PRO A 163 6.35 -1.27 -1.71
N ILE A 164 6.20 -1.49 -3.00
CA ILE A 164 5.49 -2.65 -3.56
C ILE A 164 6.52 -3.74 -3.87
N ASN A 165 7.01 -4.39 -2.82
CA ASN A 165 7.88 -5.56 -2.91
C ASN A 165 7.26 -6.72 -2.12
N THR A 166 7.68 -7.95 -2.45
CA THR A 166 7.23 -9.15 -1.73
C THR A 166 7.99 -9.42 -0.42
N GLU A 167 9.02 -8.64 -0.11
CA GLU A 167 9.80 -8.80 1.13
C GLU A 167 9.11 -8.03 2.27
N GLY A 168 8.12 -8.67 2.91
CA GLY A 168 7.42 -8.13 4.09
C GLY A 168 6.36 -7.05 3.80
N GLY A 169 6.12 -6.73 2.52
CA GLY A 169 5.07 -5.80 2.08
C GLY A 169 3.70 -6.46 1.84
N PRO A 170 2.62 -5.67 1.76
CA PRO A 170 1.29 -6.17 1.38
C PRO A 170 1.33 -6.75 -0.04
N SER A 171 0.53 -7.78 -0.29
CA SER A 171 0.35 -8.32 -1.64
C SER A 171 -0.13 -7.22 -2.60
N ILE A 172 0.09 -7.43 -3.90
CA ILE A 172 -0.30 -6.51 -4.97
C ILE A 172 -1.79 -6.14 -4.87
N ALA A 173 -2.64 -7.14 -4.61
CA ALA A 173 -4.07 -6.94 -4.45
C ALA A 173 -4.38 -6.08 -3.22
N GLU A 174 -3.70 -6.32 -2.10
CA GLU A 174 -3.86 -5.53 -0.88
C GLU A 174 -3.38 -4.09 -1.05
N ALA A 175 -2.25 -3.86 -1.72
CA ALA A 175 -1.74 -2.51 -1.99
C ALA A 175 -2.76 -1.69 -2.83
N VAL A 176 -3.31 -2.29 -3.88
CA VAL A 176 -4.34 -1.65 -4.72
C VAL A 176 -5.64 -1.43 -3.95
N VAL A 177 -6.10 -2.42 -3.18
CA VAL A 177 -7.32 -2.27 -2.38
C VAL A 177 -7.16 -1.20 -1.31
N ARG A 178 -5.98 -1.09 -0.68
CA ARG A 178 -5.68 -0.04 0.30
C ARG A 178 -5.78 1.35 -0.32
N LEU A 179 -5.28 1.57 -1.54
CA LEU A 179 -5.43 2.85 -2.24
C LEU A 179 -6.87 3.28 -2.43
N ILE A 180 -7.68 2.33 -2.90
CA ILE A 180 -9.07 2.59 -3.22
C ILE A 180 -9.86 2.85 -1.93
N ARG A 181 -9.47 2.21 -0.82
CA ARG A 181 -10.18 2.34 0.46
C ARG A 181 -9.67 3.48 1.34
N ASP A 182 -8.47 4.00 1.10
CA ASP A 182 -7.91 5.09 1.91
C ASP A 182 -8.72 6.38 1.73
N ARG A 183 -9.31 6.88 2.84
CA ARG A 183 -10.07 8.15 2.87
C ARG A 183 -9.20 9.32 3.32
N SER A 184 -8.03 9.03 3.88
CA SER A 184 -7.22 9.98 4.65
C SER A 184 -6.25 10.76 3.78
N HIS A 185 -5.99 10.30 2.56
CA HIS A 185 -5.00 10.88 1.67
C HIS A 185 -5.66 11.37 0.37
N PRO A 186 -6.06 12.67 0.29
CA PRO A 186 -6.43 13.27 -0.98
C PRO A 186 -5.23 13.34 -1.95
N LEU A 187 -4.00 13.09 -1.46
CA LEU A 187 -2.80 13.06 -2.27
C LEU A 187 -2.23 11.65 -2.37
N ILE A 188 -2.30 11.06 -3.55
CA ILE A 188 -1.67 9.77 -3.89
C ILE A 188 -0.30 10.06 -4.52
N ARG A 189 0.77 9.60 -3.88
CA ARG A 189 2.13 9.68 -4.40
C ARG A 189 2.56 8.32 -4.91
N MET A 190 2.95 8.24 -6.17
CA MET A 190 3.46 7.04 -6.81
C MET A 190 4.91 7.29 -7.21
N GLU A 191 5.77 6.31 -7.00
CA GLU A 191 7.10 6.28 -7.59
C GLU A 191 7.10 5.20 -8.66
N ILE A 192 7.38 5.62 -9.89
CA ILE A 192 7.47 4.72 -11.03
C ILE A 192 8.90 4.75 -11.58
N GLU A 193 9.33 3.65 -12.17
CA GLU A 193 10.56 3.56 -12.93
C GLU A 193 10.22 3.48 -14.42
N ARG A 194 10.78 4.41 -15.20
CA ARG A 194 10.63 4.46 -16.66
C ARG A 194 12.00 4.39 -17.30
N LYS A 195 12.26 3.31 -18.05
CA LYS A 195 13.57 3.05 -18.68
C LYS A 195 14.75 3.11 -17.68
N GLY A 196 14.55 2.63 -16.44
CA GLY A 196 15.58 2.68 -15.40
C GLY A 196 15.63 3.97 -14.60
N GLN A 197 14.86 5.01 -14.97
CA GLN A 197 14.85 6.28 -14.24
C GLN A 197 13.64 6.38 -13.32
N PRO A 198 13.81 6.72 -12.03
CA PRO A 198 12.70 6.96 -11.12
C PRO A 198 11.99 8.28 -11.47
N ILE A 199 10.67 8.26 -11.47
CA ILE A 199 9.78 9.39 -11.72
C ILE A 199 8.72 9.39 -10.62
N ALA A 200 8.58 10.53 -9.94
CA ALA A 200 7.51 10.75 -8.99
C ALA A 200 6.25 11.23 -9.71
N VAL A 201 5.12 10.59 -9.43
CA VAL A 201 3.80 10.98 -9.91
C VAL A 201 2.92 11.28 -8.70
N ALA A 202 2.42 12.50 -8.61
CA ALA A 202 1.50 12.94 -7.56
C ALA A 202 0.11 13.15 -8.14
N ILE A 203 -0.89 12.57 -7.51
CA ILE A 203 -2.30 12.70 -7.86
C ILE A 203 -3.02 13.35 -6.70
N ASP A 204 -3.50 14.57 -6.88
CA ASP A 204 -4.35 15.27 -5.93
C ASP A 204 -5.83 14.98 -6.26
N VAL A 205 -6.64 14.70 -5.24
CA VAL A 205 -8.07 14.48 -5.34
C VAL A 205 -8.73 15.72 -4.76
N ALA A 206 -9.25 16.56 -5.63
CA ALA A 206 -9.91 17.80 -5.27
C ALA A 206 -11.24 17.93 -6.01
N ALA A 207 -12.17 18.70 -5.45
CA ALA A 207 -13.31 19.16 -6.23
C ALA A 207 -12.77 20.04 -7.35
N LEU A 208 -12.70 19.49 -8.56
CA LEU A 208 -12.36 20.26 -9.75
C LEU A 208 -13.59 21.10 -10.02
N GLN A 209 -13.67 22.29 -9.40
CA GLN A 209 -14.81 23.18 -9.57
C GLN A 209 -15.07 23.31 -11.06
N GLU A 210 -16.23 22.81 -11.49
CA GLU A 210 -16.74 23.02 -12.82
C GLU A 210 -16.63 24.53 -13.09
N ALA A 211 -15.83 24.89 -14.08
CA ALA A 211 -15.87 26.23 -14.64
C ALA A 211 -17.20 26.36 -15.38
N ALA A 212 -18.31 26.40 -14.65
CA ALA A 212 -19.56 26.89 -15.18
C ALA A 212 -19.38 28.39 -15.43
N PRO A 213 -19.69 28.92 -16.62
CA PRO A 213 -19.66 30.35 -16.83
C PRO A 213 -20.65 30.97 -15.85
N ARG A 214 -20.15 31.87 -15.00
CA ARG A 214 -21.02 32.85 -14.33
C ARG A 214 -21.72 33.61 -15.45
N VAL A 215 -22.93 33.18 -15.80
CA VAL A 215 -23.85 34.02 -16.55
C VAL A 215 -24.07 35.22 -15.65
N VAL A 216 -23.40 36.31 -16.00
CA VAL A 216 -23.63 37.62 -15.41
C VAL A 216 -25.10 37.92 -15.71
N ALA A 217 -25.95 37.68 -14.71
CA ALA A 217 -27.30 38.19 -14.71
C ALA A 217 -27.18 39.71 -14.75
N ALA A 218 -27.27 40.27 -15.95
CA ALA A 218 -27.48 41.68 -16.16
C ALA A 218 -28.79 42.05 -15.48
N ALA A 219 -28.68 42.67 -14.29
CA ALA A 219 -29.80 43.33 -13.65
C ALA A 219 -30.28 44.45 -14.57
N ARG A 220 -31.57 44.43 -14.89
CA ARG A 220 -32.32 45.52 -15.50
C ARG A 220 -32.97 46.35 -14.41
#